data_AF-A0A8I1X1P3-F1
#
_entry.id   AF-A0A8I1X1P3-F1
#
_cell.length_a   1.000
_cell.length_b   1.000
_cell.length_c   1.000
_cell.angle_alpha   90.00
_cell.angle_beta   90.00
_cell.angle_gamma   90.00
#
_symmetry.space_group_name_H-M   'P 1'
#
loop_
_entity.id
_entity.type
_entity.pdbx_description
1 polymer ?
#
loop_
_entity_poly.entity_id
_entity_poly.type
_entity_poly.pdbx_seq_one_letter_code
_entity_poly.pdbx_strand_id
1 'polypeptide(L)'
;MKNNYRNRKDIAIAREIIACPGDTLAEHLECTGMTQAELADRMGRPKKTINEIIRGKAQIMPETALQLERVIGIPASFWINKEQNYRLRLAEINEAEKRLDEADRIRMFPIKEMIKKGWITCEKGLDEKNALLSFFRVASLDAYERVCHKQLYASAYRMSEKSSKDPYAMSAWLRQGERQSESLKAAAYDKKAFEQALLDIRTRLVVKDEGFLSELQGSCLQAGVKVVFTPCLQKAPLNGSTRWMNDTPLIQLSDRFKRNDIFWFTFFHEAAHILKHNKGDFFIEGLDYSCDGKKKEAEADAFAEECLISRKDEKLLLKHRPYEKEDIERFAKKIGTHPAVVAGRLANKGLIKHSLGRFYGFYKNVELKG
;
A
#
# COMPACT_ATOMS: atom_id res chain seq x y z
N MET A 1 0.94 30.00 28.11
CA MET A 1 1.80 29.80 26.92
C MET A 1 1.38 28.49 26.28
N LYS A 2 0.86 28.49 25.05
CA LYS A 2 0.62 27.24 24.30
C LYS A 2 1.99 26.63 24.04
N ASN A 3 2.35 25.57 24.77
CA ASN A 3 3.60 24.86 24.53
C ASN A 3 3.60 24.37 23.08
N ASN A 4 4.48 24.96 22.28
CA ASN A 4 4.53 24.70 20.86
C ASN A 4 5.44 23.49 20.66
N TYR A 5 4.91 22.29 20.89
CA TYR A 5 5.62 21.03 20.63
C TYR A 5 5.77 20.87 19.11
N ARG A 6 6.88 21.37 18.56
CA ARG A 6 7.12 21.43 17.11
C ARG A 6 7.81 20.17 16.61
N ASN A 7 8.58 19.49 17.46
CA ASN A 7 9.35 18.31 17.09
C ASN A 7 9.50 17.33 18.26
N ARG A 8 10.04 16.13 17.99
CA ARG A 8 10.23 15.06 18.98
C ARG A 8 11.16 15.44 20.14
N LYS A 9 12.12 16.35 19.92
CA LYS A 9 13.01 16.85 21.00
C LYS A 9 12.21 17.71 21.98
N ASP A 10 11.33 18.57 21.49
CA ASP A 10 10.48 19.41 22.35
C ASP A 10 9.60 18.53 23.26
N ILE A 11 9.09 17.42 22.73
CA ILE A 11 8.30 16.44 23.48
C ILE A 11 9.15 15.72 24.52
N ALA A 12 10.34 15.25 24.14
CA ALA A 12 11.25 14.57 25.07
C ALA A 12 11.63 15.48 26.24
N ILE A 13 12.05 16.71 25.94
CA ILE A 13 12.34 17.73 26.96
C ILE A 13 11.12 17.98 27.83
N ALA A 14 9.93 18.14 27.22
CA ALA A 14 8.70 18.38 27.97
C ALA A 14 8.31 17.24 28.91
N ARG A 15 8.57 15.98 28.52
CA ARG A 15 8.37 14.80 29.39
C ARG A 15 9.36 14.74 30.53
N GLU A 16 10.57 15.25 30.34
CA GLU A 16 11.62 15.29 31.37
C GLU A 16 11.35 16.39 32.41
N ILE A 17 10.91 17.57 31.97
CA ILE A 17 10.71 18.73 32.85
C ILE A 17 9.29 18.84 33.43
N ILE A 18 8.39 17.91 33.11
CA ILE A 18 7.01 17.96 33.61
C ILE A 18 7.00 17.71 35.13
N ALA A 19 6.56 18.70 35.90
CA ALA A 19 6.57 18.61 37.36
C ALA A 19 5.51 17.63 37.87
N CYS A 20 5.89 16.36 38.13
CA CYS A 20 4.97 15.37 38.67
C CYS A 20 4.67 15.65 40.16
N PRO A 21 3.42 15.52 40.62
CA PRO A 21 3.11 15.58 42.05
C PRO A 21 3.88 14.52 42.85
N GLY A 22 4.12 13.36 42.23
CA GLY A 22 4.90 12.27 42.79
C GLY A 22 6.36 12.65 43.10
N ASP A 23 7.00 13.48 42.27
CA ASP A 23 8.37 13.95 42.50
C ASP A 23 8.43 14.83 43.76
N THR A 24 7.48 15.75 43.91
CA THR A 24 7.38 16.61 45.10
C THR A 24 7.04 15.82 46.36
N LEU A 25 6.24 14.76 46.23
CA LEU A 25 6.01 13.84 47.32
C LEU A 25 7.28 13.08 47.70
N ALA A 26 8.05 12.59 46.72
CA ALA A 26 9.31 11.92 46.96
C ALA A 26 10.35 12.83 47.62
N GLU A 27 10.51 14.06 47.13
CA GLU A 27 11.38 15.08 47.71
C GLU A 27 11.00 15.38 49.17
N HIS A 28 9.70 15.49 49.47
CA HIS A 28 9.25 15.71 50.85
C HIS A 28 9.56 14.51 51.77
N LEU A 29 9.36 13.28 51.28
CA LEU A 29 9.69 12.06 52.01
C LEU A 29 11.19 11.96 52.30
N GLU A 30 12.04 12.32 51.33
CA GLU A 30 13.49 12.36 51.49
C GLU A 30 13.91 13.40 52.53
N CYS A 31 13.37 14.63 52.46
CA CYS A 31 13.68 15.70 53.42
C CYS A 31 13.25 15.38 54.86
N THR A 32 12.18 14.59 55.04
CA THR A 32 11.65 14.22 56.36
C THR A 32 12.18 12.87 56.85
N GLY A 33 12.94 12.14 56.04
CA GLY A 33 13.39 10.78 56.34
C GLY A 33 12.26 9.74 56.39
N MET A 34 11.06 10.07 55.90
CA MET A 34 9.91 9.17 55.91
C MET A 34 9.95 8.22 54.70
N THR A 35 9.80 6.92 54.93
CA THR A 35 9.80 5.96 53.81
C THR A 35 8.43 5.87 53.10
N GLN A 36 8.40 5.43 51.85
CA GLN A 36 7.13 5.17 51.13
C GLN A 36 6.25 4.13 51.85
N ALA A 37 6.87 3.17 52.55
CA ALA A 37 6.13 2.16 53.31
C ALA A 37 5.47 2.80 54.54
N GLU A 38 6.21 3.63 55.26
CA GLU A 38 5.69 4.36 56.41
C GLU A 38 4.58 5.34 56.02
N LEU A 39 4.72 6.06 54.90
CA LEU A 39 3.63 6.89 54.36
C LEU A 39 2.38 6.05 54.06
N ALA A 40 2.56 4.88 53.45
CA ALA A 40 1.46 3.97 53.14
C ALA A 40 0.72 3.52 54.40
N ASP A 41 1.45 3.14 55.44
CA ASP A 41 0.90 2.73 56.74
C ASP A 41 0.15 3.90 57.41
N ARG A 42 0.74 5.10 57.43
CA ARG A 42 0.12 6.31 58.00
C ARG A 42 -1.15 6.75 57.27
N MET A 43 -1.21 6.54 55.95
CA MET A 43 -2.40 6.85 55.14
C MET A 43 -3.44 5.73 55.13
N GLY A 44 -3.11 4.55 55.66
CA GLY A 44 -3.96 3.35 55.54
C GLY A 44 -4.16 2.92 54.08
N ARG A 45 -3.12 3.06 53.24
CA ARG A 45 -3.16 2.72 51.80
C ARG A 45 -2.16 1.62 51.46
N PRO A 46 -2.41 0.83 50.40
CA PRO A 46 -1.41 -0.12 49.91
C PRO A 46 -0.13 0.60 49.47
N LYS A 47 1.04 0.06 49.84
CA LYS A 47 2.36 0.55 49.37
C LYS A 47 2.44 0.67 47.85
N LYS A 48 1.76 -0.22 47.11
CA LYS A 48 1.65 -0.15 45.65
C LYS A 48 1.03 1.17 45.18
N THR A 49 -0.02 1.63 45.83
CA THR A 49 -0.70 2.89 45.49
C THR A 49 0.22 4.09 45.71
N ILE A 50 0.94 4.14 46.83
CA ILE A 50 1.93 5.20 47.09
C ILE A 50 3.03 5.19 46.04
N ASN A 51 3.54 4.01 45.68
CA ASN A 51 4.54 3.88 44.63
C ASN A 51 4.03 4.35 43.25
N GLU A 52 2.78 4.04 42.91
CA GLU A 52 2.16 4.50 41.65
C GLU A 52 1.91 6.01 41.64
N ILE A 53 1.57 6.62 42.78
CA ILE A 53 1.46 8.08 42.93
C ILE A 53 2.83 8.74 42.72
N ILE A 54 3.87 8.23 43.38
CA ILE A 54 5.24 8.74 43.25
C ILE A 54 5.74 8.64 41.80
N ARG A 55 5.38 7.56 41.10
CA ARG A 55 5.70 7.38 39.67
C ARG A 55 4.79 8.17 38.72
N GLY A 56 3.85 8.98 39.22
CA GLY A 56 2.88 9.72 38.41
C GLY A 56 1.85 8.86 37.67
N LYS A 57 1.81 7.55 37.93
CA LYS A 57 0.88 6.60 37.30
C LYS A 57 -0.52 6.68 37.90
N ALA A 58 -0.61 6.71 39.23
CA ALA A 58 -1.88 6.88 39.94
C ALA A 58 -2.17 8.37 40.18
N GLN A 59 -3.45 8.74 40.11
CA GLN A 59 -3.90 10.11 40.37
C GLN A 59 -4.04 10.39 41.86
N ILE A 60 -3.67 11.59 42.30
CA ILE A 60 -4.00 12.07 43.65
C ILE A 60 -5.46 12.56 43.65
N MET A 61 -6.37 11.67 44.08
CA MET A 61 -7.79 12.02 44.27
C MET A 61 -7.99 12.92 45.51
N PRO A 62 -9.12 13.66 45.62
CA PRO A 62 -9.39 14.54 46.76
C PRO A 62 -9.23 13.89 48.14
N GLU A 63 -9.68 12.65 48.29
CA GLU A 63 -9.54 11.88 49.54
C GLU A 63 -8.07 11.58 49.84
N THR A 64 -7.28 11.32 48.80
CA THR A 64 -5.83 11.10 48.90
C THR A 64 -5.13 12.39 49.30
N ALA A 65 -5.52 13.53 48.71
CA ALA A 65 -4.98 14.84 49.06
C ALA A 65 -5.26 15.24 50.51
N LEU A 66 -6.48 14.97 51.02
CA LEU A 66 -6.83 15.18 52.44
C LEU A 66 -6.02 14.29 53.38
N GLN A 67 -5.73 13.05 52.99
CA GLN A 67 -4.86 12.17 53.76
C GLN A 67 -3.40 12.63 53.74
N LEU A 68 -2.90 13.06 52.58
CA LEU A 68 -1.57 13.64 52.45
C LEU A 68 -1.46 14.88 53.34
N GLU A 69 -2.46 15.77 53.35
CA GLU A 69 -2.46 16.94 54.24
C GLU A 69 -2.34 16.57 55.71
N ARG A 70 -3.07 15.55 56.18
CA ARG A 70 -3.00 15.10 57.57
C ARG A 70 -1.64 14.51 57.95
N VAL A 71 -0.96 13.83 57.01
CA VAL A 71 0.30 13.13 57.27
C VAL A 71 1.53 14.01 57.06
N ILE A 72 1.49 14.87 56.04
CA ILE A 72 2.61 15.67 55.52
C ILE A 72 2.47 17.16 55.89
N GLY A 73 1.27 17.61 56.24
CA GLY A 73 1.01 19.01 56.61
C GLY A 73 0.95 19.99 55.44
N ILE A 74 1.00 19.50 54.20
CA ILE A 74 0.83 20.33 52.99
C ILE A 74 -0.64 20.33 52.58
N PRO A 75 -1.28 21.51 52.38
CA PRO A 75 -2.72 21.60 52.10
C PRO A 75 -3.19 20.69 50.96
N ALA A 76 -4.35 20.06 51.09
CA ALA A 76 -4.93 19.21 50.05
C ALA A 76 -5.10 19.98 48.72
N SER A 77 -5.42 21.28 48.80
CA SER A 77 -5.54 22.17 47.64
C SER A 77 -4.25 22.27 46.83
N PHE A 78 -3.07 22.24 47.49
CA PHE A 78 -1.79 22.23 46.80
C PHE A 78 -1.63 20.98 45.93
N TRP A 79 -1.93 19.80 46.50
CA TRP A 79 -1.82 18.53 45.78
C TRP A 79 -2.80 18.43 44.62
N ILE A 80 -4.05 18.85 44.83
CA ILE A 80 -5.07 18.88 43.77
C ILE A 80 -4.65 19.80 42.63
N ASN A 81 -4.19 21.02 42.93
CA ASN A 81 -3.75 21.96 41.90
C ASN A 81 -2.53 21.42 41.13
N LYS A 82 -1.59 20.78 41.82
CA LYS A 82 -0.40 20.18 41.19
C LYS A 82 -0.77 18.99 40.30
N GLU A 83 -1.65 18.12 40.78
CA GLU A 83 -2.18 16.99 40.01
C GLU A 83 -2.91 17.45 38.75
N GLN A 84 -3.80 18.44 38.87
CA GLN A 84 -4.51 19.01 37.74
C GLN A 84 -3.56 19.56 36.67
N ASN A 85 -2.58 20.38 37.09
CA ASN A 85 -1.60 20.97 36.17
C ASN A 85 -0.73 19.90 35.49
N TYR A 86 -0.31 18.89 36.25
CA TYR A 86 0.45 17.75 35.71
C TYR A 86 -0.36 16.98 34.68
N ARG A 87 -1.62 16.63 34.97
CA ARG A 87 -2.45 15.86 34.05
C ARG A 87 -2.79 16.62 32.78
N LEU A 88 -3.08 17.91 32.89
CA LEU A 88 -3.31 18.74 31.71
C LEU A 88 -2.06 18.78 30.82
N ARG A 89 -0.89 19.05 31.40
CA ARG A 89 0.36 19.11 30.64
C ARG A 89 0.76 17.77 30.05
N LEU A 90 0.54 16.67 30.76
CA LEU A 90 0.77 15.32 30.24
C LEU A 90 -0.15 15.01 29.06
N ALA A 91 -1.42 15.42 29.12
CA ALA A 91 -2.36 15.27 28.02
C ALA A 91 -1.93 16.07 26.79
N GLU A 92 -1.51 17.33 26.96
CA GLU A 92 -0.99 18.17 25.86
C GLU A 92 0.24 17.54 25.18
N ILE A 93 1.17 16.98 25.97
CA ILE A 93 2.35 16.27 25.46
C ILE A 93 1.94 15.04 24.64
N ASN A 94 1.04 14.21 25.18
CA ASN A 94 0.57 13.00 24.50
C ASN A 94 -0.16 13.33 23.19
N GLU A 95 -0.97 14.39 23.18
CA GLU A 95 -1.67 14.85 21.97
C GLU A 95 -0.66 15.33 20.90
N ALA A 96 0.37 16.07 21.31
CA ALA A 96 1.42 16.51 20.40
C ALA A 96 2.22 15.35 19.82
N GLU A 97 2.56 14.34 20.64
CA GLU A 97 3.29 13.15 20.20
C GLU A 97 2.50 12.37 19.17
N LYS A 98 1.21 12.12 19.46
CA LYS A 98 0.29 11.48 18.52
C LYS A 98 0.21 12.25 17.20
N ARG A 99 0.13 13.58 17.24
CA ARG A 99 0.10 14.41 16.03
C ARG A 99 1.38 14.29 15.20
N LEU A 100 2.56 14.24 15.83
CA LEU A 100 3.82 14.06 15.12
C LEU A 100 3.93 12.66 14.51
N ASP A 101 3.53 11.62 15.23
CA ASP A 101 3.52 10.25 14.70
C ASP A 101 2.55 10.10 13.52
N GLU A 102 1.36 10.70 13.59
CA GLU A 102 0.44 10.76 12.46
C GLU A 102 1.05 11.49 11.26
N ALA A 103 1.71 12.63 11.48
CA ALA A 103 2.37 13.38 10.41
C ALA A 103 3.51 12.59 9.76
N ASP A 104 4.32 11.89 10.55
CA ASP A 104 5.39 11.01 10.05
C ASP A 104 4.82 9.86 9.21
N ARG A 105 3.71 9.25 9.65
CA ARG A 105 3.01 8.20 8.89
C ARG A 105 2.43 8.71 7.58
N ILE A 106 1.82 9.89 7.56
CA ILE A 106 1.25 10.51 6.34
C ILE A 106 2.36 10.76 5.31
N ARG A 107 3.55 11.20 5.74
CA ARG A 107 4.71 11.46 4.86
C ARG A 107 5.23 10.21 4.14
N MET A 108 4.91 9.01 4.63
CA MET A 108 5.27 7.77 3.96
C MET A 108 4.46 7.55 2.67
N PHE A 109 3.27 8.12 2.57
CA PHE A 109 2.43 8.00 1.38
C PHE A 109 2.88 8.93 0.26
N PRO A 110 2.69 8.55 -1.02
CA PRO A 110 3.02 9.40 -2.17
C PRO A 110 1.97 10.50 -2.42
N ILE A 111 1.57 11.24 -1.38
CA ILE A 111 0.49 12.25 -1.40
C ILE A 111 0.64 13.24 -2.56
N LYS A 112 1.83 13.81 -2.73
CA LYS A 112 2.12 14.77 -3.81
C LYS A 112 1.84 14.20 -5.19
N GLU A 113 2.19 12.93 -5.40
CA GLU A 113 1.97 12.25 -6.67
C GLU A 113 0.50 11.89 -6.88
N MET A 114 -0.18 11.46 -5.81
CA MET A 114 -1.62 11.20 -5.81
C MET A 114 -2.43 12.47 -6.14
N ILE A 115 -2.05 13.63 -5.58
CA ILE A 115 -2.65 14.93 -5.92
C ILE A 115 -2.38 15.28 -7.39
N LYS A 116 -1.13 15.16 -7.85
CA LYS A 116 -0.76 15.46 -9.24
C LYS A 116 -1.55 14.62 -10.25
N LYS A 117 -1.87 13.37 -9.89
CA LYS A 117 -2.68 12.45 -10.71
C LYS A 117 -4.18 12.58 -10.48
N GLY A 118 -4.63 13.49 -9.61
CA GLY A 118 -6.05 13.75 -9.32
C GLY A 118 -6.75 12.64 -8.51
N TRP A 119 -6.00 11.77 -7.83
CA TRP A 119 -6.58 10.67 -7.05
C TRP A 119 -7.16 11.14 -5.72
N ILE A 120 -6.58 12.21 -5.17
CA ILE A 120 -7.02 12.89 -3.97
C ILE A 120 -6.99 14.40 -4.21
N THR A 121 -7.90 15.10 -3.56
CA THR A 121 -7.94 16.56 -3.54
C THR A 121 -7.65 17.04 -2.12
N CYS A 122 -6.70 17.97 -1.99
CA CYS A 122 -6.45 18.67 -0.73
C CYS A 122 -6.76 20.14 -1.00
N GLU A 123 -7.86 20.67 -0.45
CA GLU A 123 -8.09 22.11 -0.46
C GLU A 123 -7.05 22.80 0.43
N LYS A 124 -6.79 24.09 0.20
CA LYS A 124 -5.91 24.86 1.10
C LYS A 124 -6.48 24.83 2.51
N GLY A 125 -5.82 24.09 3.40
CA GLY A 125 -6.24 23.93 4.80
C GLY A 125 -7.04 22.66 5.11
N LEU A 126 -7.31 21.77 4.14
CA LEU A 126 -7.86 20.44 4.42
C LEU A 126 -6.73 19.43 4.64
N ASP A 127 -6.71 18.86 5.85
CA ASP A 127 -5.75 17.90 6.39
C ASP A 127 -5.50 16.72 5.42
N GLU A 128 -4.26 16.58 4.93
CA GLU A 128 -3.81 15.47 4.05
C GLU A 128 -4.25 14.12 4.60
N LYS A 129 -4.33 14.00 5.93
CA LYS A 129 -4.90 12.86 6.65
C LYS A 129 -6.32 12.54 6.19
N ASN A 130 -7.23 13.50 6.17
CA ASN A 130 -8.64 13.25 5.86
C ASN A 130 -8.83 12.85 4.39
N ALA A 131 -8.07 13.46 3.48
CA ALA A 131 -8.06 13.06 2.08
C ALA A 131 -7.58 11.61 1.92
N LEU A 132 -6.53 11.24 2.65
CA LEU A 132 -5.98 9.88 2.66
C LEU A 132 -6.95 8.86 3.26
N LEU A 133 -7.52 9.16 4.43
CA LEU A 133 -8.50 8.31 5.11
C LEU A 133 -9.74 8.08 4.25
N SER A 134 -10.24 9.14 3.59
CA SER A 134 -11.37 9.05 2.66
C SER A 134 -11.03 8.23 1.40
N PHE A 135 -9.82 8.40 0.86
CA PHE A 135 -9.33 7.64 -0.28
C PHE A 135 -9.31 6.14 0.00
N PHE A 136 -8.78 5.75 1.17
CA PHE A 136 -8.74 4.36 1.64
C PHE A 136 -10.03 3.86 2.30
N ARG A 137 -11.03 4.73 2.52
CA ARG A 137 -12.29 4.42 3.24
C ARG A 137 -12.07 3.84 4.64
N VAL A 138 -11.20 4.47 5.42
CA VAL A 138 -10.90 4.07 6.80
C VAL A 138 -11.10 5.24 7.77
N ALA A 139 -11.43 4.94 9.03
CA ALA A 139 -11.67 5.96 10.05
C ALA A 139 -10.38 6.51 10.70
N SER A 140 -9.26 5.80 10.58
CA SER A 140 -7.97 6.21 11.15
C SER A 140 -6.79 5.54 10.45
N LEU A 141 -5.58 6.06 10.67
CA LEU A 141 -4.35 5.44 10.14
C LEU A 141 -4.13 4.04 10.74
N ASP A 142 -4.55 3.81 11.99
CA ASP A 142 -4.47 2.49 12.61
C ASP A 142 -5.45 1.51 11.96
N ALA A 143 -6.62 1.99 11.51
CA ALA A 143 -7.54 1.19 10.71
C ALA A 143 -6.94 0.87 9.33
N TYR A 144 -6.23 1.81 8.70
CA TYR A 144 -5.45 1.54 7.49
C TYR A 144 -4.41 0.42 7.70
N GLU A 145 -3.67 0.45 8.81
CA GLU A 145 -2.68 -0.60 9.11
C GLU A 145 -3.33 -1.98 9.31
N ARG A 146 -4.49 -2.02 9.96
CA ARG A 146 -5.20 -3.30 10.17
C ARG A 146 -5.85 -3.86 8.92
N VAL A 147 -6.36 -3.00 8.04
CA VAL A 147 -7.15 -3.41 6.87
C VAL A 147 -6.27 -3.45 5.63
N CYS A 148 -5.77 -2.31 5.18
CA CYS A 148 -5.06 -2.20 3.91
C CYS A 148 -3.65 -2.77 4.00
N HIS A 149 -2.88 -2.40 5.03
CA HIS A 149 -1.53 -2.92 5.21
C HIS A 149 -1.58 -4.43 5.49
N LYS A 150 -2.42 -4.91 6.41
CA LYS A 150 -2.54 -6.36 6.62
C LYS A 150 -3.08 -7.12 5.39
N GLN A 151 -3.93 -6.56 4.53
CA GLN A 151 -4.40 -7.28 3.34
C GLN A 151 -3.32 -7.38 2.26
N LEU A 152 -2.51 -6.33 2.11
CA LEU A 152 -1.29 -6.38 1.29
C LEU A 152 -0.28 -7.36 1.87
N TYR A 153 0.02 -7.26 3.16
CA TYR A 153 1.01 -8.08 3.83
C TYR A 153 0.53 -9.47 4.21
N ALA A 154 -0.76 -9.81 4.29
CA ALA A 154 -1.22 -11.18 4.55
C ALA A 154 -1.14 -12.00 3.26
N SER A 155 -1.51 -11.38 2.14
CA SER A 155 -1.30 -11.94 0.80
C SER A 155 0.18 -11.97 0.44
N ALA A 156 0.93 -10.96 0.89
CA ALA A 156 2.35 -10.78 0.66
C ALA A 156 3.25 -11.11 1.87
N TYR A 157 2.78 -11.87 2.88
CA TYR A 157 3.61 -12.34 4.01
C TYR A 157 4.58 -13.44 3.56
N ARG A 158 4.50 -13.80 2.27
CA ARG A 158 5.47 -14.57 1.50
C ARG A 158 6.57 -13.68 0.89
N MET A 159 6.58 -12.36 1.14
CA MET A 159 7.66 -11.47 0.76
C MET A 159 8.82 -11.63 1.75
N SER A 160 10.03 -11.77 1.21
CA SER A 160 11.23 -11.58 1.99
C SER A 160 11.31 -10.12 2.47
N GLU A 161 11.93 -9.85 3.62
CA GLU A 161 12.24 -8.49 4.12
C GLU A 161 13.06 -7.63 3.11
N LYS A 162 13.45 -8.20 1.95
CA LYS A 162 14.32 -7.58 0.93
C LYS A 162 13.59 -6.95 -0.25
N SER A 163 12.26 -6.93 -0.29
CA SER A 163 11.56 -6.28 -1.41
C SER A 163 11.77 -4.77 -1.40
N SER A 164 12.27 -4.23 -2.50
CA SER A 164 12.64 -2.81 -2.65
C SER A 164 11.46 -1.86 -2.90
N LYS A 165 10.20 -2.33 -2.82
CA LYS A 165 9.01 -1.56 -3.21
C LYS A 165 8.32 -0.95 -1.98
N ASP A 166 7.86 0.29 -2.11
CA ASP A 166 7.28 1.04 -1.00
C ASP A 166 5.82 0.58 -0.75
N PRO A 167 5.51 0.01 0.42
CA PRO A 167 4.19 -0.56 0.71
C PRO A 167 3.07 0.50 0.70
N TYR A 168 3.36 1.75 1.03
CA TYR A 168 2.39 2.84 1.03
C TYR A 168 2.07 3.30 -0.39
N ALA A 169 3.06 3.29 -1.28
CA ALA A 169 2.82 3.57 -2.69
C ALA A 169 2.06 2.41 -3.36
N MET A 170 2.39 1.16 -3.03
CA MET A 170 1.69 -0.01 -3.56
C MET A 170 0.23 -0.03 -3.11
N SER A 171 -0.03 0.22 -1.83
CA SER A 171 -1.39 0.29 -1.29
C SER A 171 -2.22 1.37 -1.99
N ALA A 172 -1.63 2.54 -2.21
CA ALA A 172 -2.29 3.64 -2.91
C ALA A 172 -2.62 3.29 -4.37
N TRP A 173 -1.69 2.66 -5.08
CA TRP A 173 -1.91 2.21 -6.46
C TRP A 173 -3.03 1.18 -6.54
N LEU A 174 -3.01 0.15 -5.69
CA LEU A 174 -4.03 -0.89 -5.65
C LEU A 174 -5.41 -0.32 -5.30
N ARG A 175 -5.47 0.55 -4.29
CA ARG A 175 -6.71 1.22 -3.91
C ARG A 175 -7.27 2.07 -5.06
N GLN A 176 -6.41 2.74 -5.83
CA GLN A 176 -6.87 3.48 -7.01
C GLN A 176 -7.49 2.55 -8.05
N GLY A 177 -6.90 1.38 -8.31
CA GLY A 177 -7.48 0.39 -9.22
C GLY A 177 -8.85 -0.11 -8.76
N GLU A 178 -9.03 -0.32 -7.45
CA GLU A 178 -10.34 -0.67 -6.89
C GLU A 178 -11.36 0.44 -7.15
N ARG A 179 -11.00 1.70 -6.86
CA ARG A 179 -11.88 2.87 -7.11
C ARG A 179 -12.26 2.99 -8.59
N GLN A 180 -11.31 2.80 -9.50
CA GLN A 180 -11.58 2.79 -10.94
C GLN A 180 -12.51 1.63 -11.33
N SER A 181 -12.42 0.48 -10.66
CA SER A 181 -13.28 -0.67 -10.94
C SER A 181 -14.72 -0.48 -10.46
N GLU A 182 -14.98 0.42 -9.51
CA GLU A 182 -16.32 0.67 -8.96
C GLU A 182 -17.28 1.29 -10.00
N SER A 183 -16.76 2.06 -10.97
CA SER A 183 -17.57 2.60 -12.06
C SER A 183 -17.89 1.57 -13.15
N LEU A 184 -17.19 0.43 -13.16
CA LEU A 184 -17.38 -0.61 -14.15
C LEU A 184 -18.45 -1.61 -13.69
N LYS A 185 -19.42 -1.90 -14.56
CA LYS A 185 -20.42 -2.96 -14.37
C LYS A 185 -20.00 -4.17 -15.21
N ALA A 186 -19.76 -5.29 -14.54
CA ALA A 186 -19.36 -6.55 -15.17
C ALA A 186 -20.51 -7.57 -15.06
N ALA A 187 -20.58 -8.52 -16.00
CA ALA A 187 -21.44 -9.68 -15.88
C ALA A 187 -20.96 -10.62 -14.75
N ALA A 188 -21.72 -11.69 -14.48
CA ALA A 188 -21.22 -12.77 -13.66
C ALA A 188 -20.00 -13.41 -14.35
N TYR A 189 -18.97 -13.75 -13.57
CA TYR A 189 -17.76 -14.34 -14.13
C TYR A 189 -18.06 -15.69 -14.80
N ASP A 190 -17.72 -15.78 -16.09
CA ASP A 190 -17.77 -17.02 -16.86
C ASP A 190 -16.38 -17.31 -17.43
N LYS A 191 -15.79 -18.42 -16.98
CA LYS A 191 -14.45 -18.83 -17.38
C LYS A 191 -14.34 -19.08 -18.90
N LYS A 192 -15.32 -19.72 -19.52
CA LYS A 192 -15.30 -20.02 -20.96
C LYS A 192 -15.47 -18.76 -21.78
N ALA A 193 -16.38 -17.88 -21.37
CA ALA A 193 -16.53 -16.57 -22.00
C ALA A 193 -15.24 -15.75 -21.90
N PHE A 194 -14.52 -15.82 -20.77
CA PHE A 194 -13.26 -15.12 -20.62
C PHE A 194 -12.15 -15.73 -21.50
N GLU A 195 -12.04 -17.06 -21.57
CA GLU A 195 -11.14 -17.74 -22.49
C GLU A 195 -11.40 -17.33 -23.95
N GLN A 196 -12.66 -17.26 -24.36
CA GLN A 196 -13.04 -16.80 -25.70
C GLN A 196 -12.70 -15.31 -25.92
N ALA A 197 -12.99 -14.45 -24.95
CA ALA A 197 -12.64 -13.02 -25.02
C ALA A 197 -11.12 -12.82 -25.19
N LEU A 198 -10.29 -13.60 -24.51
CA LEU A 198 -8.83 -13.56 -24.67
C LEU A 198 -8.39 -13.98 -26.07
N LEU A 199 -9.03 -14.99 -26.67
CA LEU A 199 -8.77 -15.39 -28.06
C LEU A 199 -9.13 -14.26 -29.02
N ASP A 200 -10.31 -13.63 -28.85
CA ASP A 200 -10.77 -12.55 -29.71
C ASP A 200 -9.84 -11.32 -29.60
N ILE A 201 -9.46 -10.94 -28.38
CA ILE A 201 -8.48 -9.87 -28.11
C ILE A 201 -7.14 -10.17 -28.82
N ARG A 202 -6.66 -11.42 -28.74
CA ARG A 202 -5.41 -11.83 -29.40
C ARG A 202 -5.48 -11.59 -30.92
N THR A 203 -6.59 -11.93 -31.57
CA THR A 203 -6.71 -11.76 -33.04
C THR A 203 -6.64 -10.30 -33.49
N ARG A 204 -6.98 -9.37 -32.60
CA ARG A 204 -7.03 -7.93 -32.88
C ARG A 204 -5.76 -7.18 -32.50
N LEU A 205 -4.74 -7.84 -31.96
CA LEU A 205 -3.44 -7.23 -31.59
C LEU A 205 -2.73 -6.50 -32.74
N VAL A 206 -3.07 -6.84 -33.99
CA VAL A 206 -2.52 -6.24 -35.21
C VAL A 206 -3.13 -4.87 -35.52
N VAL A 207 -4.36 -4.61 -35.05
CA VAL A 207 -5.12 -3.42 -35.41
C VAL A 207 -4.68 -2.24 -34.54
N LYS A 208 -4.19 -1.19 -35.21
CA LYS A 208 -3.90 0.10 -34.59
C LYS A 208 -5.17 0.93 -34.63
N ASP A 209 -5.98 0.90 -33.58
CA ASP A 209 -7.21 1.67 -33.51
C ASP A 209 -7.33 2.48 -32.20
N GLU A 210 -7.81 3.70 -32.34
CA GLU A 210 -8.22 4.57 -31.24
C GLU A 210 -9.54 4.02 -30.68
N GLY A 211 -9.44 3.14 -29.67
CA GLY A 211 -10.61 2.50 -29.06
C GLY A 211 -10.37 1.08 -28.58
N PHE A 212 -9.24 0.46 -28.97
CA PHE A 212 -8.94 -0.93 -28.62
C PHE A 212 -8.98 -1.23 -27.12
N LEU A 213 -8.51 -0.30 -26.27
CA LEU A 213 -8.54 -0.49 -24.82
C LEU A 213 -9.99 -0.55 -24.28
N SER A 214 -10.89 0.24 -24.85
CA SER A 214 -12.31 0.21 -24.53
C SER A 214 -12.96 -1.09 -25.00
N GLU A 215 -12.58 -1.61 -26.17
CA GLU A 215 -13.03 -2.93 -26.66
C GLU A 215 -12.52 -4.06 -25.77
N LEU A 216 -11.25 -4.01 -25.35
CA LEU A 216 -10.65 -4.96 -24.42
C LEU A 216 -11.41 -4.96 -23.09
N GLN A 217 -11.65 -3.78 -22.52
CA GLN A 217 -12.45 -3.64 -21.30
C GLN A 217 -13.86 -4.18 -21.51
N GLY A 218 -14.53 -3.83 -22.61
CA GLY A 218 -15.88 -4.30 -22.93
C GLY A 218 -15.97 -5.83 -23.03
N SER A 219 -15.04 -6.45 -23.74
CA SER A 219 -14.98 -7.91 -23.92
C SER A 219 -14.73 -8.62 -22.58
N CYS A 220 -13.83 -8.08 -21.75
CA CYS A 220 -13.57 -8.62 -20.43
C CYS A 220 -14.79 -8.45 -19.50
N LEU A 221 -15.47 -7.30 -19.54
CA LEU A 221 -16.65 -7.02 -18.71
C LEU A 221 -17.81 -7.96 -19.03
N GLN A 222 -18.01 -8.31 -20.31
CA GLN A 222 -19.00 -9.30 -20.75
C GLN A 222 -18.72 -10.70 -20.20
N ALA A 223 -17.43 -11.06 -20.04
CA ALA A 223 -17.00 -12.30 -19.39
C ALA A 223 -16.96 -12.21 -17.85
N GLY A 224 -17.34 -11.06 -17.28
CA GLY A 224 -17.35 -10.82 -15.85
C GLY A 224 -15.99 -10.48 -15.25
N VAL A 225 -15.02 -10.03 -16.05
CA VAL A 225 -13.68 -9.58 -15.61
C VAL A 225 -13.56 -8.07 -15.76
N LYS A 226 -13.22 -7.37 -14.67
CA LYS A 226 -12.92 -5.93 -14.72
C LYS A 226 -11.45 -5.73 -15.08
N VAL A 227 -11.18 -4.89 -16.07
CA VAL A 227 -9.82 -4.46 -16.41
C VAL A 227 -9.73 -2.95 -16.21
N VAL A 228 -8.76 -2.47 -15.45
CA VAL A 228 -8.54 -1.04 -15.21
C VAL A 228 -7.10 -0.67 -15.51
N PHE A 229 -6.93 0.58 -15.95
CA PHE A 229 -5.63 1.14 -16.27
C PHE A 229 -5.28 2.22 -15.26
N THR A 230 -4.23 1.99 -14.47
CA THR A 230 -3.83 2.87 -13.36
C THR A 230 -2.39 3.34 -13.56
N PRO A 231 -2.15 4.65 -13.74
CA PRO A 231 -0.79 5.18 -13.84
C PRO A 231 0.08 4.79 -12.64
N CYS A 232 1.34 4.45 -12.89
CA CYS A 232 2.29 4.08 -11.84
C CYS A 232 2.54 5.21 -10.87
N LEU A 233 2.87 4.85 -9.64
CA LEU A 233 3.54 5.72 -8.68
C LEU A 233 5.04 5.44 -8.72
N GLN A 234 5.89 6.45 -8.56
CA GLN A 234 7.35 6.30 -8.70
C GLN A 234 7.92 5.20 -7.80
N LYS A 235 7.41 5.09 -6.58
CA LYS A 235 7.84 4.10 -5.58
C LYS A 235 7.05 2.79 -5.59
N ALA A 236 6.04 2.68 -6.46
CA ALA A 236 5.33 1.44 -6.75
C ALA A 236 5.42 1.14 -8.25
N PRO A 237 6.61 0.77 -8.74
CA PRO A 237 6.80 0.46 -10.14
C PRO A 237 6.27 -0.97 -10.37
N LEU A 238 4.95 -1.10 -10.37
CA LEU A 238 4.21 -2.34 -10.63
C LEU A 238 3.81 -2.37 -12.10
N ASN A 239 3.74 -3.55 -12.69
CA ASN A 239 3.35 -3.72 -14.09
C ASN A 239 1.87 -4.07 -14.19
N GLY A 240 1.46 -5.08 -13.42
CA GLY A 240 0.10 -5.51 -13.24
C GLY A 240 -0.17 -6.03 -11.83
N SER A 241 -1.45 -6.25 -11.55
CA SER A 241 -1.91 -7.06 -10.42
C SER A 241 -3.25 -7.71 -10.75
N THR A 242 -3.47 -8.87 -10.16
CA THR A 242 -4.72 -9.62 -10.25
C THR A 242 -5.24 -9.94 -8.87
N ARG A 243 -6.54 -9.66 -8.67
CA ARG A 243 -7.24 -9.94 -7.42
C ARG A 243 -8.72 -10.12 -7.65
N TRP A 244 -9.38 -10.78 -6.72
CA TRP A 244 -10.83 -10.91 -6.73
C TRP A 244 -11.47 -9.88 -5.79
N MET A 245 -12.44 -9.14 -6.31
CA MET A 245 -13.28 -8.23 -5.56
C MET A 245 -14.64 -8.91 -5.35
N ASN A 246 -14.79 -9.61 -4.23
CA ASN A 246 -15.88 -10.57 -4.02
C ASN A 246 -15.85 -11.66 -5.12
N ASP A 247 -16.91 -11.77 -5.92
CA ASP A 247 -17.00 -12.72 -7.03
C ASP A 247 -16.58 -12.17 -8.40
N THR A 248 -16.12 -10.92 -8.46
CA THR A 248 -15.67 -10.30 -9.71
C THR A 248 -14.15 -10.17 -9.73
N PRO A 249 -13.44 -10.85 -10.65
CA PRO A 249 -12.00 -10.66 -10.81
C PRO A 249 -11.68 -9.27 -11.39
N LEU A 250 -10.56 -8.72 -10.93
CA LEU A 250 -10.02 -7.43 -11.31
C LEU A 250 -8.57 -7.58 -11.77
N ILE A 251 -8.32 -7.24 -13.02
CA ILE A 251 -6.98 -6.99 -13.58
C ILE A 251 -6.72 -5.50 -13.51
N GLN A 252 -5.63 -5.11 -12.87
CA GLN A 252 -5.17 -3.73 -12.85
C GLN A 252 -3.82 -3.65 -13.56
N LEU A 253 -3.75 -2.88 -14.64
CA LEU A 253 -2.55 -2.69 -15.45
C LEU A 253 -2.00 -1.29 -15.29
N SER A 254 -0.67 -1.18 -15.37
CA SER A 254 0.05 0.07 -15.22
C SER A 254 0.53 0.65 -16.56
N ASP A 255 0.93 1.92 -16.55
CA ASP A 255 1.60 2.59 -17.67
C ASP A 255 3.14 2.44 -17.64
N ARG A 256 3.69 1.61 -16.74
CA ARG A 256 5.14 1.56 -16.42
C ARG A 256 6.00 1.33 -17.66
N PHE A 257 5.63 0.29 -18.39
CA PHE A 257 6.25 -0.05 -19.64
C PHE A 257 5.28 0.31 -20.72
N LYS A 258 5.37 1.58 -21.12
CA LYS A 258 4.67 2.10 -22.28
C LYS A 258 4.87 1.22 -23.53
N ARG A 259 5.81 0.28 -23.55
CA ARG A 259 6.02 -0.70 -24.61
C ARG A 259 4.84 -1.67 -24.74
N ASN A 260 4.19 -1.65 -25.90
CA ASN A 260 3.13 -2.56 -26.30
C ASN A 260 3.39 -4.06 -26.07
N ASP A 261 4.58 -4.57 -26.30
CA ASP A 261 4.90 -6.00 -26.05
C ASP A 261 4.86 -6.38 -24.55
N ILE A 262 5.34 -5.50 -23.67
CA ILE A 262 5.29 -5.73 -22.22
C ILE A 262 3.84 -5.61 -21.73
N PHE A 263 3.11 -4.61 -22.23
CA PHE A 263 1.69 -4.47 -21.91
C PHE A 263 0.89 -5.74 -22.22
N TRP A 264 1.06 -6.31 -23.42
CA TRP A 264 0.35 -7.54 -23.79
C TRP A 264 0.77 -8.73 -22.96
N PHE A 265 2.07 -8.88 -22.70
CA PHE A 265 2.58 -9.94 -21.84
C PHE A 265 1.96 -9.85 -20.44
N THR A 266 2.01 -8.69 -19.80
CA THR A 266 1.41 -8.47 -18.48
C THR A 266 -0.10 -8.74 -18.52
N PHE A 267 -0.86 -8.25 -19.52
CA PHE A 267 -2.30 -8.53 -19.60
C PHE A 267 -2.63 -10.02 -19.62
N PHE A 268 -1.98 -10.81 -20.49
CA PHE A 268 -2.23 -12.25 -20.55
C PHE A 268 -1.69 -13.00 -19.33
N HIS A 269 -0.62 -12.51 -18.70
CA HIS A 269 -0.10 -13.04 -17.43
C HIS A 269 -1.13 -12.86 -16.31
N GLU A 270 -1.68 -11.65 -16.16
CA GLU A 270 -2.73 -11.35 -15.18
C GLU A 270 -4.02 -12.17 -15.47
N ALA A 271 -4.38 -12.31 -16.75
CA ALA A 271 -5.50 -13.17 -17.14
C ALA A 271 -5.28 -14.65 -16.77
N ALA A 272 -4.04 -15.14 -16.83
CA ALA A 272 -3.70 -16.49 -16.44
C ALA A 272 -3.97 -16.75 -14.96
N HIS A 273 -3.67 -15.77 -14.09
CA HIS A 273 -3.96 -15.87 -12.66
C HIS A 273 -5.46 -16.06 -12.38
N ILE A 274 -6.33 -15.40 -13.14
CA ILE A 274 -7.78 -15.59 -13.04
C ILE A 274 -8.19 -17.00 -13.47
N LEU A 275 -7.60 -17.50 -14.58
CA LEU A 275 -8.01 -18.77 -15.18
C LEU A 275 -7.47 -20.01 -14.45
N LYS A 276 -6.28 -19.90 -13.86
CA LYS A 276 -5.50 -21.04 -13.36
C LYS A 276 -5.41 -21.11 -11.84
N HIS A 277 -5.61 -20.01 -11.13
CA HIS A 277 -5.40 -19.94 -9.69
C HIS A 277 -6.70 -19.62 -8.94
N ASN A 278 -6.66 -19.69 -7.61
CA ASN A 278 -7.87 -19.66 -6.79
C ASN A 278 -8.41 -18.24 -6.61
N LYS A 279 -9.73 -18.11 -6.41
CA LYS A 279 -10.39 -16.82 -6.13
C LYS A 279 -9.80 -16.04 -4.95
N GLY A 280 -9.24 -16.73 -3.96
CA GLY A 280 -8.63 -16.10 -2.79
C GLY A 280 -7.17 -15.65 -3.00
N ASP A 281 -6.57 -16.00 -4.13
CA ASP A 281 -5.19 -15.62 -4.42
C ASP A 281 -5.11 -14.16 -4.89
N PHE A 282 -4.02 -13.49 -4.52
CA PHE A 282 -3.75 -12.10 -4.83
C PHE A 282 -2.32 -11.99 -5.37
N PHE A 283 -2.18 -11.50 -6.60
CA PHE A 283 -0.91 -11.46 -7.32
C PHE A 283 -0.54 -10.03 -7.69
N ILE A 284 0.74 -9.69 -7.51
CA ILE A 284 1.32 -8.42 -7.94
C ILE A 284 2.66 -8.70 -8.62
N GLU A 285 2.79 -8.28 -9.87
CA GLU A 285 4.00 -8.53 -10.66
C GLU A 285 5.27 -7.92 -10.02
N GLY A 286 6.33 -8.72 -9.96
CA GLY A 286 7.66 -8.32 -9.48
C GLY A 286 7.77 -8.27 -7.95
N LEU A 287 7.00 -9.08 -7.24
CA LEU A 287 7.22 -9.39 -5.82
C LEU A 287 7.96 -10.71 -5.65
N ASP A 288 8.64 -10.86 -4.52
CA ASP A 288 9.19 -12.15 -4.12
C ASP A 288 8.08 -13.04 -3.58
N TYR A 289 7.95 -14.22 -4.16
CA TYR A 289 6.98 -15.21 -3.74
C TYR A 289 7.64 -16.45 -3.11
N SER A 290 6.89 -17.14 -2.24
CA SER A 290 7.20 -18.49 -1.77
C SER A 290 7.37 -19.50 -2.93
N CYS A 291 7.86 -20.70 -2.65
CA CYS A 291 8.00 -21.77 -3.64
C CYS A 291 6.70 -22.07 -4.42
N ASP A 292 5.54 -22.09 -3.75
CA ASP A 292 4.23 -22.27 -4.37
C ASP A 292 3.87 -21.10 -5.29
N GLY A 293 4.05 -19.86 -4.81
CA GLY A 293 3.81 -18.67 -5.63
C GLY A 293 4.72 -18.59 -6.86
N LYS A 294 5.99 -18.99 -6.77
CA LYS A 294 6.90 -19.06 -7.92
C LYS A 294 6.41 -20.04 -9.00
N LYS A 295 5.76 -21.15 -8.62
CA LYS A 295 5.14 -22.07 -9.60
C LYS A 295 3.97 -21.40 -10.31
N LYS A 296 3.11 -20.72 -9.56
CA LYS A 296 1.96 -19.97 -10.11
C LYS A 296 2.40 -18.88 -11.09
N GLU A 297 3.44 -18.10 -10.75
CA GLU A 297 4.02 -17.10 -11.65
C GLU A 297 4.58 -17.74 -12.92
N ALA A 298 5.31 -18.86 -12.82
CA ALA A 298 5.82 -19.57 -13.99
C ALA A 298 4.71 -20.14 -14.89
N GLU A 299 3.59 -20.59 -14.31
CA GLU A 299 2.41 -21.02 -15.06
C GLU A 299 1.72 -19.86 -15.79
N ALA A 300 1.69 -18.68 -15.17
CA ALA A 300 1.15 -17.46 -15.74
C ALA A 300 2.03 -16.95 -16.89
N ASP A 301 3.35 -16.92 -16.70
CA ASP A 301 4.33 -16.63 -17.76
C ASP A 301 4.16 -17.57 -18.94
N ALA A 302 4.13 -18.89 -18.70
CA ALA A 302 3.98 -19.89 -19.75
C ALA A 302 2.66 -19.73 -20.52
N PHE A 303 1.58 -19.32 -19.84
CA PHE A 303 0.30 -19.04 -20.48
C PHE A 303 0.37 -17.79 -21.35
N ALA A 304 0.92 -16.69 -20.83
CA ALA A 304 1.08 -15.44 -21.57
C ALA A 304 1.93 -15.64 -22.83
N GLU A 305 3.03 -16.40 -22.71
CA GLU A 305 3.87 -16.76 -23.84
C GLU A 305 3.09 -17.52 -24.93
N GLU A 306 2.36 -18.58 -24.54
CA GLU A 306 1.58 -19.40 -25.48
C GLU A 306 0.45 -18.62 -26.16
N CYS A 307 -0.21 -17.72 -25.43
CA CYS A 307 -1.24 -16.83 -25.96
C CYS A 307 -0.68 -15.88 -27.02
N LEU A 308 0.52 -15.34 -26.80
CA LEU A 308 1.12 -14.35 -27.70
C LEU A 308 1.80 -14.99 -28.92
N ILE A 309 2.59 -16.03 -28.70
CA ILE A 309 3.29 -16.79 -29.74
C ILE A 309 3.26 -18.26 -29.35
N SER A 310 2.47 -19.05 -30.07
CA SER A 310 2.35 -20.48 -29.76
C SER A 310 3.69 -21.19 -29.84
N ARG A 311 3.88 -22.29 -29.10
CA ARG A 311 5.13 -23.09 -29.20
C ARG A 311 5.41 -23.55 -30.63
N LYS A 312 4.38 -23.77 -31.44
CA LYS A 312 4.51 -24.14 -32.86
C LYS A 312 5.07 -22.96 -33.67
N ASP A 313 4.52 -21.78 -33.48
CA ASP A 313 4.96 -20.56 -34.17
C ASP A 313 6.35 -20.15 -33.72
N GLU A 314 6.66 -20.25 -32.43
CA GLU A 314 7.99 -19.97 -31.90
C GLU A 314 9.05 -20.88 -32.56
N LYS A 315 8.78 -22.18 -32.69
CA LYS A 315 9.69 -23.10 -33.40
C LYS A 315 9.91 -22.68 -34.85
N LEU A 316 8.90 -22.13 -35.52
CA LEU A 316 9.02 -21.60 -36.89
C LEU A 316 9.85 -20.31 -36.92
N LEU A 317 9.59 -19.38 -36.00
CA LEU A 317 10.35 -18.14 -35.83
C LEU A 317 11.84 -18.41 -35.61
N LEU A 318 12.17 -19.40 -34.78
CA LEU A 318 13.55 -19.72 -34.43
C LEU A 318 14.37 -20.27 -35.60
N LYS A 319 13.71 -20.89 -36.59
CA LYS A 319 14.34 -21.48 -37.78
C LYS A 319 14.60 -20.47 -38.91
N HIS A 320 13.83 -19.39 -38.98
CA HIS A 320 13.93 -18.42 -40.08
C HIS A 320 14.82 -17.24 -39.70
N ARG A 321 16.12 -17.34 -40.01
CA ARG A 321 17.10 -16.24 -39.96
C ARG A 321 17.24 -15.61 -41.35
N PRO A 322 17.59 -14.31 -41.45
CA PRO A 322 17.93 -13.36 -40.38
C PRO A 322 16.70 -12.80 -39.63
N TYR A 323 16.93 -11.92 -38.65
CA TYR A 323 15.88 -11.23 -37.87
C TYR A 323 15.88 -9.74 -38.15
N GLU A 324 15.75 -9.41 -39.44
CA GLU A 324 15.63 -8.02 -39.87
C GLU A 324 14.20 -7.53 -39.68
N LYS A 325 13.99 -6.23 -39.93
CA LYS A 325 12.69 -5.58 -39.73
C LYS A 325 11.60 -6.28 -40.52
N GLU A 326 11.87 -6.56 -41.78
CA GLU A 326 10.95 -7.17 -42.74
C GLU A 326 10.61 -8.62 -42.35
N ASP A 327 11.57 -9.36 -41.78
CA ASP A 327 11.34 -10.72 -41.26
C ASP A 327 10.37 -10.72 -40.09
N ILE A 328 10.58 -9.80 -39.15
CA ILE A 328 9.75 -9.65 -37.96
C ILE A 328 8.33 -9.23 -38.36
N GLU A 329 8.19 -8.25 -39.26
CA GLU A 329 6.88 -7.78 -39.75
C GLU A 329 6.14 -8.90 -40.50
N ARG A 330 6.82 -9.61 -41.40
CA ARG A 330 6.26 -10.73 -42.16
C ARG A 330 5.81 -11.85 -41.25
N PHE A 331 6.63 -12.22 -40.26
CA PHE A 331 6.29 -13.26 -39.30
C PHE A 331 5.11 -12.84 -38.42
N ALA A 332 5.11 -11.61 -37.90
CA ALA A 332 4.03 -11.08 -37.09
C ALA A 332 2.69 -11.08 -37.84
N LYS A 333 2.70 -10.66 -39.11
CA LYS A 333 1.52 -10.72 -40.00
C LYS A 333 1.04 -12.16 -40.21
N LYS A 334 1.95 -13.11 -40.41
CA LYS A 334 1.61 -14.54 -40.62
C LYS A 334 0.87 -15.14 -39.43
N ILE A 335 1.23 -14.77 -38.20
CA ILE A 335 0.63 -15.33 -36.98
C ILE A 335 -0.43 -14.42 -36.35
N GLY A 336 -0.76 -13.30 -37.01
CA GLY A 336 -1.77 -12.35 -36.54
C GLY A 336 -1.41 -11.67 -35.22
N THR A 337 -0.16 -11.22 -35.05
CA THR A 337 0.28 -10.49 -33.85
C THR A 337 1.00 -9.18 -34.20
N HIS A 338 1.23 -8.33 -33.20
CA HIS A 338 1.99 -7.09 -33.40
C HIS A 338 3.50 -7.38 -33.52
N PRO A 339 4.24 -6.74 -34.46
CA PRO A 339 5.70 -6.93 -34.61
C PRO A 339 6.51 -6.74 -33.32
N ALA A 340 6.04 -5.86 -32.43
CA ALA A 340 6.62 -5.66 -31.11
C ALA A 340 6.64 -6.93 -30.25
N VAL A 341 5.59 -7.75 -30.29
CA VAL A 341 5.51 -9.00 -29.51
C VAL A 341 6.59 -9.98 -29.99
N VAL A 342 6.76 -10.10 -31.31
CA VAL A 342 7.81 -10.93 -31.92
C VAL A 342 9.21 -10.41 -31.56
N ALA A 343 9.45 -9.11 -31.73
CA ALA A 343 10.72 -8.48 -31.37
C ALA A 343 11.03 -8.61 -29.86
N GLY A 344 10.02 -8.43 -29.02
CA GLY A 344 10.11 -8.60 -27.56
C GLY A 344 10.51 -10.03 -27.19
N ARG A 345 9.88 -11.02 -27.84
CA ARG A 345 10.20 -12.44 -27.63
C ARG A 345 11.62 -12.80 -28.05
N LEU A 346 12.05 -12.34 -29.23
CA LEU A 346 13.41 -12.56 -29.72
C LEU A 346 14.46 -11.89 -28.80
N ALA A 347 14.16 -10.70 -28.31
CA ALA A 347 15.06 -9.97 -27.41
C ALA A 347 15.16 -10.64 -26.04
N ASN A 348 14.04 -11.14 -25.49
CA ASN A 348 14.03 -11.90 -24.23
C ASN A 348 14.87 -13.19 -24.34
N LYS A 349 14.87 -13.85 -25.50
CA LYS A 349 15.75 -15.00 -25.78
C LYS A 349 17.20 -14.63 -26.11
N GLY A 350 17.58 -13.35 -26.06
CA GLY A 350 18.93 -12.88 -26.36
C GLY A 350 19.33 -12.96 -27.84
N LEU A 351 18.37 -13.16 -28.75
CA LEU A 351 18.64 -13.35 -30.18
C LEU A 351 18.77 -12.05 -30.96
N ILE A 352 18.20 -10.96 -30.42
CA ILE A 352 18.36 -9.59 -30.91
C ILE A 352 18.57 -8.66 -29.71
N LYS A 353 19.21 -7.50 -29.92
CA LYS A 353 19.31 -6.47 -28.87
C LYS A 353 17.94 -5.84 -28.61
N HIS A 354 17.60 -5.57 -27.34
CA HIS A 354 16.37 -4.84 -26.99
C HIS A 354 16.26 -3.45 -27.65
N SER A 355 17.37 -2.82 -28.03
CA SER A 355 17.37 -1.54 -28.76
C SER A 355 16.80 -1.66 -30.18
N LEU A 356 16.87 -2.84 -30.82
CA LEU A 356 16.43 -3.02 -32.20
C LEU A 356 14.93 -2.81 -32.37
N GLY A 357 14.09 -3.24 -31.42
CA GLY A 357 12.65 -3.00 -31.54
C GLY A 357 12.27 -1.51 -31.44
N ARG A 358 13.10 -0.66 -30.79
CA ARG A 358 12.93 0.80 -30.85
C ARG A 358 13.42 1.35 -32.17
N PHE A 359 14.60 0.90 -32.61
CA PHE A 359 15.20 1.30 -33.88
C PHE A 359 14.27 1.01 -35.07
N TYR A 360 13.63 -0.15 -35.09
CA TYR A 360 12.65 -0.53 -36.11
C TYR A 360 11.26 0.13 -35.94
N GLY A 361 11.03 0.87 -34.85
CA GLY A 361 9.76 1.55 -34.58
C GLY A 361 8.62 0.62 -34.15
N PHE A 362 8.91 -0.62 -33.75
CA PHE A 362 7.91 -1.58 -33.28
C PHE A 362 7.39 -1.23 -31.88
N TYR A 363 8.30 -0.81 -31.02
CA TYR A 363 8.00 -0.43 -29.64
C TYR A 363 7.37 0.96 -29.61
N LYS A 364 6.06 0.99 -29.37
CA LYS A 364 5.26 2.20 -29.26
C LYS A 364 4.68 2.31 -27.86
N ASN A 365 4.47 3.56 -27.44
CA ASN A 365 3.80 3.87 -26.19
C ASN A 365 2.32 3.50 -26.28
N VAL A 366 1.85 2.63 -25.38
CA VAL A 366 0.41 2.43 -25.15
C VAL A 366 -0.06 3.61 -24.32
N GLU A 367 -0.83 4.52 -24.93
CA GLU A 367 -1.49 5.59 -24.18
C GLU A 367 -2.68 5.01 -23.44
N LEU A 368 -2.50 4.75 -22.14
CA LEU A 368 -3.57 4.41 -21.22
C LEU A 368 -4.34 5.68 -20.84
N LYS A 369 -4.96 6.35 -21.82
CA LYS A 369 -5.95 7.39 -21.56
C LYS A 369 -7.30 6.68 -21.45
N GLY A 370 -7.78 6.54 -20.21
CA GLY A 370 -9.17 6.23 -19.92
C GLY A 370 -10.00 7.51 -19.90
#